data_AF-A0A925I519-F1
#
_entry.id   AF-A0A925I519-F1
#
_cell.length_a   1.000
_cell.length_b   1.000
_cell.length_c   1.000
_cell.angle_alpha   90.00
_cell.angle_beta   90.00
_cell.angle_gamma   90.00
#
_symmetry.space_group_name_H-M   'P 1'
#
loop_
_entity.id
_entity.type
_entity.pdbx_description
1 polymer ?
#
loop_
_entity_poly.entity_id
_entity_poly.type
_entity_poly.pdbx_seq_one_letter_code
_entity_poly.pdbx_strand_id
1 'polypeptide(L)'
;MTAPHKNKTLASLLAFALGAVGAHRFYLGGAKDRWGWLHAASAPASLLIALTAPQANWFYMILPLIVSALAGFLTALVLGLTPDERWDATRNHASGRRSDSQWPLALLLVATLMAGAVVLIATIARLFDLLHTGGAYG
;
A
#
# COMPACT_ATOMS: atom_id res chain seq x y z
N MET A 1 26.84 -7.78 17.99
CA MET A 1 25.52 -8.27 17.52
C MET A 1 25.26 -7.63 16.16
N THR A 2 25.06 -8.40 15.10
CA THR A 2 24.73 -7.86 13.77
C THR A 2 23.35 -7.23 13.83
N ALA A 3 23.19 -6.01 13.31
CA ALA A 3 21.88 -5.38 13.24
C ALA A 3 20.97 -6.18 12.29
N PRO A 4 19.65 -6.25 12.55
CA PRO A 4 18.72 -6.94 11.66
C PRO A 4 18.75 -6.35 10.25
N HIS A 5 18.81 -7.22 9.24
CA HIS A 5 18.83 -6.83 7.83
C HIS A 5 17.42 -6.90 7.23
N LYS A 6 16.93 -5.79 6.69
CA LYS A 6 15.60 -5.67 6.08
C LYS A 6 15.65 -5.94 4.59
N ASN A 7 14.77 -6.82 4.13
CA ASN A 7 14.65 -7.25 2.74
C ASN A 7 13.74 -6.27 1.96
N LYS A 8 14.29 -5.65 0.92
CA LYS A 8 13.59 -4.67 0.07
C LYS A 8 12.45 -5.30 -0.74
N THR A 9 12.68 -6.47 -1.30
CA THR A 9 11.66 -7.22 -2.07
C THR A 9 10.47 -7.59 -1.19
N LEU A 10 10.73 -8.06 0.03
CA LEU A 10 9.67 -8.35 0.99
C LEU A 10 8.90 -7.08 1.40
N ALA A 11 9.61 -5.98 1.68
CA ALA A 11 8.96 -4.71 2.01
C ALA A 11 8.03 -4.22 0.88
N SER A 12 8.50 -4.33 -0.37
CA SER A 12 7.72 -3.98 -1.56
C SER A 12 6.52 -4.92 -1.75
N LEU A 13 6.70 -6.22 -1.51
CA LEU A 13 5.63 -7.22 -1.61
C LEU A 13 4.54 -6.98 -0.57
N LEU A 14 4.93 -6.67 0.66
CA LEU A 14 4.00 -6.30 1.73
C LEU A 14 3.23 -5.01 1.40
N ALA A 15 3.88 -4.06 0.72
CA ALA A 15 3.24 -2.82 0.31
C ALA A 15 2.24 -3.05 -0.83
N PHE A 16 2.55 -3.96 -1.75
CA PHE A 16 1.65 -4.38 -2.82
C PHE A 16 0.45 -5.18 -2.28
N ALA A 17 0.70 -6.28 -1.56
CA ALA A 17 -0.35 -7.21 -1.16
C ALA A 17 -1.16 -6.74 0.06
N LEU A 18 -0.49 -6.09 1.02
CA LEU A 18 -1.06 -5.72 2.31
C LEU A 18 -0.87 -4.22 2.61
N GLY A 19 -0.75 -3.42 1.55
CA GLY A 19 -0.61 -1.97 1.62
C GLY A 19 -1.80 -1.29 2.30
N ALA A 20 -3.00 -1.79 2.03
CA ALA A 20 -4.25 -1.27 2.59
C ALA A 20 -4.29 -1.28 4.13
N VAL A 21 -3.58 -2.20 4.77
CA VAL A 21 -3.51 -2.31 6.24
C VAL A 21 -2.14 -1.90 6.80
N GLY A 22 -1.21 -1.46 5.94
CA GLY A 22 0.07 -0.89 6.37
C GLY A 22 1.13 -1.91 6.77
N ALA A 23 1.04 -3.19 6.36
CA ALA A 23 1.98 -4.24 6.79
C ALA A 23 3.44 -3.89 6.50
N HIS A 24 3.71 -3.27 5.35
CA HIS A 24 5.04 -2.78 4.97
C HIS A 24 5.59 -1.72 5.94
N ARG A 25 4.73 -0.86 6.50
CA ARG A 25 5.14 0.14 7.50
C ARG A 25 5.54 -0.53 8.80
N PHE A 26 4.75 -1.49 9.29
CA PHE A 26 5.09 -2.22 10.51
C PHE A 26 6.35 -3.06 10.35
N TYR A 27 6.58 -3.65 9.18
CA TYR A 27 7.85 -4.32 8.85
C TYR A 27 9.05 -3.36 8.94
N LEU A 28 8.87 -2.13 8.48
CA LEU A 28 9.95 -1.14 8.36
C LEU A 28 10.18 -0.28 9.62
N GLY A 29 9.14 0.11 10.33
CA GLY A 29 9.19 1.01 11.49
C GLY A 29 8.67 0.41 12.80
N GLY A 30 8.13 -0.82 12.77
CA GLY A 30 7.50 -1.45 13.92
C GLY A 30 6.20 -0.75 14.36
N ALA A 31 5.71 -1.10 15.55
CA ALA A 31 4.45 -0.58 16.09
C ALA A 31 4.47 0.93 16.44
N LYS A 32 5.61 1.61 16.33
CA LYS A 32 5.73 3.06 16.54
C LYS A 32 5.40 3.87 15.28
N ASP A 33 5.17 3.22 14.14
CA ASP A 33 4.89 3.90 12.87
C ASP A 33 3.45 4.41 12.81
N ARG A 34 3.28 5.73 13.03
CA ARG A 34 1.98 6.43 12.95
C ARG A 34 1.27 6.24 11.60
N TRP A 35 2.02 6.11 10.52
CA TRP A 35 1.42 5.94 9.19
C TRP A 35 0.98 4.50 8.97
N GLY A 36 1.69 3.51 9.54
CA GLY A 36 1.21 2.14 9.59
C GLY A 36 -0.15 2.04 10.30
N TRP A 37 -0.30 2.74 11.43
CA TRP A 37 -1.58 2.82 12.13
C TRP A 37 -2.67 3.54 11.34
N LEU A 38 -2.32 4.57 10.56
CA LEU A 38 -3.28 5.23 9.67
C LEU A 38 -3.81 4.26 8.60
N HIS A 39 -2.94 3.47 7.97
CA HIS A 39 -3.38 2.42 7.05
C HIS A 39 -4.25 1.38 7.76
N ALA A 40 -3.82 0.88 8.93
CA ALA A 40 -4.58 -0.09 9.70
C ALA A 40 -5.98 0.45 10.09
N ALA A 41 -6.09 1.75 10.38
CA ALA A 41 -7.35 2.41 10.71
C ALA A 41 -8.32 2.53 9.51
N SER A 42 -7.86 2.37 8.27
CA SER A 42 -8.73 2.43 7.09
C SER A 42 -9.79 1.32 7.08
N ALA A 43 -9.46 0.13 7.59
CA ALA A 43 -10.39 -0.99 7.69
C ALA A 43 -11.53 -0.75 8.71
N PRO A 44 -11.25 -0.43 10.00
CA PRO A 44 -12.32 -0.10 10.95
C PRO A 44 -13.05 1.19 10.58
N ALA A 45 -12.40 2.16 9.92
CA ALA A 45 -13.10 3.33 9.38
C ALA A 45 -14.13 2.92 8.31
N SER A 46 -13.76 2.02 7.39
CA SER A 46 -14.67 1.51 6.37
C SER A 46 -15.85 0.74 7.00
N LEU A 47 -15.56 -0.08 8.00
CA LEU A 47 -16.59 -0.79 8.77
C LEU A 47 -17.51 0.19 9.51
N LEU A 48 -16.96 1.22 10.15
CA LEU A 48 -17.75 2.23 10.86
C LEU A 48 -18.70 2.97 9.92
N ILE A 49 -18.25 3.32 8.71
CA ILE A 49 -19.13 3.93 7.70
C ILE A 49 -20.26 2.96 7.32
N ALA A 50 -19.95 1.68 7.08
CA ALA A 50 -20.96 0.69 6.74
C ALA A 50 -22.02 0.49 7.85
N LEU A 51 -21.62 0.59 9.13
CA LEU A 51 -22.52 0.44 10.28
C LEU A 51 -23.35 1.70 10.56
N THR A 52 -22.77 2.89 10.36
CA THR A 52 -23.42 4.18 10.68
C THR A 52 -24.24 4.76 9.52
N ALA A 53 -23.92 4.37 8.28
CA ALA A 53 -24.59 4.82 7.07
C ALA A 53 -24.92 3.63 6.14
N PRO A 54 -25.76 2.66 6.57
CA PRO A 54 -26.04 1.45 5.80
C PRO A 54 -26.72 1.72 4.44
N GLN A 55 -27.39 2.87 4.30
CA GLN A 55 -27.98 3.33 3.04
C GLN A 55 -26.97 3.97 2.05
N ALA A 56 -25.74 4.24 2.48
CA ALA A 56 -24.73 4.78 1.58
C ALA A 56 -24.36 3.75 0.49
N ASN A 57 -23.92 4.22 -0.67
CA ASN A 57 -23.38 3.31 -1.68
C ASN A 57 -22.13 2.58 -1.12
N TRP A 58 -22.03 1.28 -1.36
CA TRP A 58 -20.92 0.44 -0.89
C TRP A 58 -19.53 1.00 -1.26
N PHE A 59 -19.43 1.69 -2.40
CA PHE A 59 -18.19 2.35 -2.84
C PHE A 59 -17.69 3.34 -1.79
N TYR A 60 -18.57 4.19 -1.24
CA TYR A 60 -18.20 5.16 -0.22
C TYR A 60 -17.84 4.48 1.11
N MET A 61 -18.45 3.33 1.41
CA MET A 61 -18.13 2.56 2.61
C MET A 61 -16.69 2.03 2.57
N ILE A 62 -16.23 1.52 1.42
CA ILE A 62 -14.88 0.95 1.29
C ILE A 62 -13.83 1.94 0.81
N LEU A 63 -14.22 3.18 0.46
CA LEU A 63 -13.33 4.20 -0.09
C LEU A 63 -12.08 4.45 0.79
N PRO A 64 -12.15 4.48 2.14
CA PRO A 64 -10.95 4.62 2.96
C PRO A 64 -9.92 3.50 2.72
N LEU A 65 -10.39 2.25 2.57
CA LEU A 65 -9.54 1.09 2.31
C LEU A 65 -8.92 1.16 0.90
N ILE A 66 -9.68 1.61 -0.10
CA ILE A 66 -9.19 1.82 -1.47
C ILE A 66 -8.05 2.85 -1.49
N VAL A 67 -8.26 4.01 -0.86
CA VAL A 67 -7.24 5.07 -0.79
C VAL A 67 -5.98 4.57 -0.08
N SER A 68 -6.15 3.82 1.01
CA SER A 68 -5.06 3.16 1.73
C SER A 68 -4.28 2.17 0.85
N ALA A 69 -4.98 1.37 0.05
CA ALA A 69 -4.38 0.43 -0.90
C ALA A 69 -3.58 1.15 -2.00
N LEU A 70 -4.12 2.23 -2.59
CA LEU A 70 -3.44 3.04 -3.60
C LEU A 70 -2.14 3.65 -3.04
N ALA A 71 -2.17 4.18 -1.82
CA ALA A 71 -0.96 4.64 -1.13
C ALA A 71 0.04 3.50 -0.88
N GLY A 72 -0.45 2.29 -0.61
CA GLY A 72 0.34 1.06 -0.55
C GLY A 72 1.05 0.74 -1.86
N PHE A 73 0.35 0.75 -3.00
CA PHE A 73 0.94 0.53 -4.33
C PHE A 73 2.02 1.57 -4.66
N LEU A 74 1.75 2.85 -4.41
CA LEU A 74 2.77 3.90 -4.57
C LEU A 74 4.00 3.62 -3.71
N THR A 75 3.79 3.22 -2.46
CA THR A 75 4.88 2.88 -1.56
C THR A 75 5.65 1.64 -2.03
N ALA A 76 4.98 0.62 -2.55
CA ALA A 76 5.62 -0.55 -3.14
C ALA A 76 6.55 -0.17 -4.30
N LEU A 77 6.09 0.72 -5.19
CA LEU A 77 6.92 1.23 -6.29
C LEU A 77 8.11 2.03 -5.78
N VAL A 78 7.90 2.96 -4.82
CA VAL A 78 8.98 3.76 -4.23
C VAL A 78 10.03 2.86 -3.55
N LEU A 79 9.59 1.88 -2.76
CA LEU A 79 10.49 0.96 -2.07
C LEU A 79 11.26 0.08 -3.07
N GLY A 80 10.58 -0.52 -4.05
CA GLY A 80 11.21 -1.43 -4.99
C GLY A 80 12.13 -0.74 -6.00
N LEU A 81 11.81 0.50 -6.40
CA LEU A 81 12.67 1.30 -7.28
C LEU A 81 13.82 2.00 -6.55
N THR A 82 13.85 1.98 -5.22
CA THR A 82 14.98 2.53 -4.45
C THR A 82 16.24 1.72 -4.75
N PRO A 83 17.36 2.33 -5.19
CA PRO A 83 18.63 1.64 -5.42
C PRO A 83 19.12 0.90 -4.17
N ASP A 84 19.77 -0.25 -4.33
CA ASP A 84 20.19 -1.10 -3.21
C ASP A 84 21.17 -0.38 -2.27
N GLU A 85 22.06 0.44 -2.80
CA GLU A 85 23.00 1.23 -2.00
C GLU A 85 22.26 2.23 -1.10
N ARG A 86 21.22 2.90 -1.64
CA ARG A 86 20.40 3.84 -0.88
C ARG A 86 19.52 3.12 0.14
N TRP A 87 19.00 1.95 -0.22
CA TRP A 87 18.27 1.11 0.71
C TRP A 87 19.14 0.70 1.89
N ASP A 88 20.34 0.20 1.63
CA ASP A 88 21.24 -0.26 2.67
C ASP A 88 21.73 0.87 3.57
N ALA A 89 22.09 2.02 2.99
CA ALA A 89 22.51 3.19 3.76
C ALA A 89 21.43 3.66 4.75
N THR A 90 20.14 3.54 4.40
CA THR A 90 19.03 4.02 5.23
C THR A 90 18.46 2.96 6.17
N ARG A 91 18.44 1.68 5.77
CA ARG A 91 17.76 0.60 6.50
C ARG A 91 18.69 -0.45 7.10
N ASN A 92 19.88 -0.62 6.53
CA ASN A 92 20.77 -1.74 6.82
C ASN A 92 22.22 -1.32 7.14
N HIS A 93 22.47 -0.06 7.50
CA HIS A 93 23.81 0.51 7.69
C HIS A 93 24.71 -0.32 8.63
N ALA A 94 24.13 -0.94 9.67
CA ALA A 94 24.86 -1.73 10.65
C ALA A 94 24.73 -3.27 10.44
N SER A 95 24.20 -3.71 9.31
CA SER A 95 23.90 -5.14 9.08
C SER A 95 25.09 -5.95 8.56
N GLY A 96 26.10 -5.29 7.97
CA GLY A 96 27.26 -5.95 7.36
C GLY A 96 26.94 -6.79 6.11
N ARG A 97 25.73 -6.69 5.57
CA ARG A 97 25.27 -7.36 4.34
C ARG A 97 24.83 -6.32 3.33
N ARG A 98 25.06 -6.60 2.05
CA ARG A 98 24.56 -5.80 0.93
C ARG A 98 23.27 -6.40 0.39
N SER A 99 22.28 -5.56 0.13
CA SER A 99 21.06 -5.93 -0.60
C SER A 99 21.41 -6.18 -2.06
N ASP A 100 20.81 -7.21 -2.62
CA ASP A 100 20.96 -7.56 -4.03
C ASP A 100 19.57 -7.87 -4.61
N SER A 101 19.01 -6.88 -5.28
CA SER A 101 17.66 -6.95 -5.85
C SER A 101 17.62 -7.81 -7.09
N GLN A 102 16.88 -8.91 -7.00
CA GLN A 102 16.75 -9.89 -8.07
C GLN A 102 15.52 -9.63 -8.96
N TRP A 103 15.46 -10.34 -10.09
CA TRP A 103 14.36 -10.28 -11.06
C TRP A 103 12.93 -10.38 -10.49
N PRO A 104 12.61 -11.10 -9.38
CA PRO A 104 11.24 -11.13 -8.85
C PRO A 104 10.75 -9.75 -8.41
N LEU A 105 11.66 -8.86 -7.99
CA LEU A 105 11.30 -7.48 -7.67
C LEU A 105 10.82 -6.72 -8.90
N ALA A 106 11.45 -6.93 -10.06
CA ALA A 106 11.03 -6.29 -11.30
C ALA A 106 9.60 -6.73 -11.71
N LEU A 107 9.29 -8.02 -11.64
CA LEU A 107 7.93 -8.51 -11.90
C LEU A 107 6.91 -7.95 -10.91
N LEU A 108 7.27 -7.89 -9.63
CA LEU A 108 6.42 -7.29 -8.60
C LEU A 108 6.12 -5.82 -8.91
N LEU A 109 7.11 -5.05 -9.37
CA LEU A 109 6.94 -3.64 -9.74
C LEU A 109 6.00 -3.48 -10.95
N VAL A 110 6.13 -4.33 -11.97
CA VAL A 110 5.20 -4.35 -13.12
C VAL A 110 3.79 -4.67 -12.67
N ALA A 111 3.60 -5.73 -11.88
CA ALA A 111 2.30 -6.12 -11.34
C ALA A 111 1.69 -5.01 -10.46
N THR A 112 2.51 -4.36 -9.63
CA THR A 112 2.10 -3.23 -8.78
C THR A 112 1.61 -2.06 -9.62
N LEU A 113 2.34 -1.70 -10.68
CA LEU A 113 1.95 -0.61 -11.56
C LEU A 113 0.64 -0.92 -12.30
N MET A 114 0.49 -2.13 -12.84
CA MET A 114 -0.74 -2.57 -13.51
C MET A 114 -1.94 -2.52 -12.57
N ALA A 115 -1.83 -3.16 -11.39
CA ALA A 115 -2.92 -3.19 -10.42
C ALA A 115 -3.24 -1.78 -9.90
N GLY A 116 -2.22 -0.99 -9.58
CA GLY A 116 -2.38 0.38 -9.11
C GLY A 116 -3.08 1.27 -10.13
N ALA A 117 -2.72 1.18 -11.41
CA ALA A 117 -3.39 1.92 -12.49
C ALA A 117 -4.85 1.50 -12.64
N VAL A 118 -5.14 0.19 -12.66
CA VAL A 118 -6.51 -0.32 -12.75
C VAL A 118 -7.37 0.18 -11.58
N VAL A 119 -6.88 0.02 -10.34
CA VAL A 119 -7.62 0.46 -9.14
C VAL A 119 -7.81 1.97 -9.15
N LEU A 120 -6.79 2.75 -9.53
CA LEU A 120 -6.89 4.20 -9.57
C LEU A 120 -7.95 4.67 -10.58
N ILE A 121 -7.87 4.18 -11.82
CA ILE A 121 -8.80 4.56 -12.89
C ILE A 121 -10.22 4.11 -12.54
N ALA A 122 -10.39 2.87 -12.07
CA ALA A 122 -11.70 2.36 -11.65
C ALA A 122 -12.30 3.19 -10.51
N THR A 123 -11.48 3.59 -9.53
CA THR A 123 -11.92 4.43 -8.40
C THR A 123 -12.41 5.79 -8.88
N ILE A 124 -11.66 6.45 -9.76
CA ILE A 124 -12.04 7.75 -10.30
C ILE A 124 -13.30 7.62 -11.16
N ALA A 125 -13.34 6.65 -12.08
CA ALA A 125 -14.50 6.39 -12.93
C ALA A 125 -15.76 6.16 -12.10
N ARG A 126 -15.68 5.31 -11.07
CA ARG A 126 -16.81 5.02 -10.19
C ARG A 126 -17.24 6.23 -9.35
N LEU A 127 -16.30 7.02 -8.85
CA LEU A 127 -16.61 8.25 -8.13
C LEU A 127 -17.38 9.23 -9.02
N PHE A 128 -16.92 9.46 -10.25
CA PHE A 128 -17.61 10.36 -11.17
C PHE A 128 -19.00 9.86 -11.58
N ASP A 129 -19.14 8.55 -11.82
CA ASP A 129 -20.41 7.90 -12.08
C ASP A 129 -21.41 8.15 -10.95
N LEU A 130 -21.02 7.89 -9.70
CA LEU A 130 -21.88 8.13 -8.54
C LEU A 130 -22.26 9.61 -8.36
N LEU A 131 -21.33 10.54 -8.63
CA LEU A 131 -21.58 11.97 -8.46
C LEU A 131 -22.50 12.56 -9.53
N HIS A 132 -22.44 12.07 -10.78
CA HIS A 132 -23.14 12.70 -11.92
C HIS A 132 -24.34 11.90 -12.43
N THR A 133 -24.32 10.58 -12.30
CA THR A 133 -25.38 9.70 -12.82
C THR A 133 -26.19 9.03 -11.70
N GLY A 134 -25.72 9.13 -10.46
CA GLY A 134 -26.27 8.36 -9.33
C GLY A 134 -25.87 6.89 -9.34
N GLY A 135 -24.90 6.49 -10.17
CA GLY A 135 -24.40 5.12 -10.25
C GLY A 135 -25.01 4.26 -11.37
N ALA A 136 -25.51 4.89 -12.43
CA ALA A 136 -26.20 4.21 -13.53
C ALA A 136 -25.35 3.16 -14.26
N TYR A 137 -24.02 3.25 -14.17
CA TYR A 137 -23.08 2.38 -14.88
C TYR A 137 -22.43 1.31 -14.00
N GLY A 138 -22.88 1.15 -12.75
CA GLY A 138 -22.52 0.02 -11.89
C GLY A 138 -21.85 0.40 -10.59
#